data_AF-A0A2C2UCA1-F1
#
_entry.id   AF-A0A2C2UCA1-F1
#
_cell.length_a   1.000
_cell.length_b   1.000
_cell.length_c   1.000
_cell.angle_alpha   90.00
_cell.angle_beta   90.00
_cell.angle_gamma   90.00
#
_symmetry.space_group_name_H-M   'P 1'
#
loop_
_entity.id
_entity.type
_entity.pdbx_description
1 polymer ?
#
loop_
_entity_poly.entity_id
_entity_poly.type
_entity_poly.pdbx_seq_one_letter_code
_entity_poly.pdbx_strand_id
1 'polypeptide(L)'
;MDKDWTKDLEHDEYEFNIDLIIKDALQAVEETKKGHFVNLVTAETFGNPVDYIQPLLEELYPDQVKIKFIDQCGCGGYVLRVWKS
;
A
#
# COMPACT_ATOMS: atom_id res chain seq x y z
N MET A 1 -10.67 8.06 9.37
CA MET A 1 -10.46 9.41 8.76
C MET A 1 -11.42 9.57 7.59
N ASP A 2 -12.03 10.75 7.42
CA ASP A 2 -12.91 11.06 6.28
C ASP A 2 -12.12 11.78 5.17
N LYS A 3 -10.97 11.21 4.79
CA LYS A 3 -10.12 11.76 3.74
C LYS A 3 -9.25 10.70 3.11
N ASP A 4 -8.86 10.98 1.87
CA ASP A 4 -7.77 10.25 1.22
C ASP A 4 -6.45 10.57 1.92
N TRP A 5 -5.55 9.60 1.96
CA TRP A 5 -4.30 9.75 2.69
C TRP A 5 -3.18 8.85 2.14
N THR A 6 -1.99 9.01 2.70
CA THR A 6 -0.79 8.28 2.32
C THR A 6 -0.20 7.62 3.55
N LYS A 7 0.13 6.35 3.44
CA LYS A 7 0.95 5.60 4.39
C LYS A 7 2.34 5.49 3.79
N ASP A 8 3.29 6.18 4.41
CA ASP A 8 4.72 6.07 4.11
C ASP A 8 5.24 4.76 4.73
N LEU A 9 5.76 3.88 3.88
CA LEU A 9 6.40 2.60 4.18
C LEU A 9 7.78 2.53 3.50
N GLU A 10 8.40 3.69 3.22
CA GLU A 10 9.64 3.77 2.45
C GLU A 10 10.89 3.70 3.34
N HIS A 11 10.82 4.15 4.59
CA HIS A 11 12.01 4.47 5.36
C HIS A 11 12.21 3.61 6.63
N ASP A 12 13.37 3.75 7.26
CA ASP A 12 13.71 3.17 8.56
C ASP A 12 13.56 1.63 8.57
N GLU A 13 12.78 1.09 9.51
CA GLU A 13 12.57 -0.34 9.66
C GLU A 13 11.90 -0.97 8.44
N TYR A 14 11.14 -0.19 7.66
CA TYR A 14 10.47 -0.69 6.46
C TYR A 14 11.47 -1.08 5.37
N GLU A 15 12.61 -0.39 5.24
CA GLU A 15 13.63 -0.71 4.22
C GLU A 15 14.19 -2.13 4.37
N PHE A 16 14.10 -2.71 5.58
CA PHE A 16 14.72 -3.98 5.91
C PHE A 16 13.72 -5.07 6.32
N ASN A 17 12.42 -4.77 6.35
CA ASN A 17 11.42 -5.66 6.91
C ASN A 17 10.12 -5.69 6.08
N ILE A 18 10.06 -6.64 5.15
CA ILE A 18 8.88 -6.85 4.29
C ILE A 18 7.63 -7.26 5.08
N ASP A 19 7.78 -8.01 6.17
CA ASP A 19 6.65 -8.42 7.00
C ASP A 19 6.00 -7.22 7.69
N LEU A 20 6.83 -6.24 8.12
CA LEU A 20 6.35 -4.98 8.68
C LEU A 20 5.65 -4.13 7.62
N ILE A 21 6.20 -4.04 6.40
CA ILE A 21 5.52 -3.36 5.27
C ILE A 21 4.14 -3.97 5.03
N ILE A 22 4.05 -5.30 4.91
CA ILE A 22 2.79 -5.99 4.65
C ILE A 22 1.81 -5.73 5.79
N LYS A 23 2.22 -5.94 7.04
CA LYS A 23 1.36 -5.73 8.22
C LYS A 23 0.76 -4.32 8.25
N ASP A 24 1.60 -3.31 8.07
CA ASP A 24 1.17 -1.92 8.16
C ASP A 24 0.41 -1.45 6.92
N ALA A 25 0.66 -2.02 5.75
CA ALA A 25 -0.14 -1.83 4.55
C ALA A 25 -1.57 -2.35 4.74
N LEU A 26 -1.73 -3.56 5.30
CA LEU A 26 -3.04 -4.13 5.62
C LEU A 26 -3.78 -3.25 6.64
N GLN A 27 -3.09 -2.83 7.71
CA GLN A 27 -3.66 -1.94 8.71
C GLN A 27 -4.13 -0.61 8.09
N ALA A 28 -3.33 -0.02 7.19
CA ALA A 28 -3.71 1.22 6.51
C ALA A 28 -4.97 1.06 5.64
N VAL A 29 -5.13 -0.07 4.95
CA VAL A 29 -6.36 -0.38 4.20
C VAL A 29 -7.55 -0.56 5.15
N GLU A 30 -7.34 -1.16 6.32
CA GLU A 30 -8.40 -1.32 7.32
C GLU A 30 -8.87 0.02 7.90
N GLU A 31 -7.93 0.90 8.25
CA GLU A 31 -8.20 2.24 8.79
C GLU A 31 -8.81 3.20 7.76
N THR A 32 -8.61 2.91 6.47
CA THR A 32 -9.22 3.67 5.38
C THR A 32 -10.74 3.49 5.41
N LYS A 33 -11.47 4.60 5.29
CA LYS A 33 -12.93 4.58 5.26
C LYS A 33 -13.42 4.24 3.85
N LYS A 34 -14.57 3.55 3.75
CA LYS A 34 -15.27 3.30 2.47
C LYS A 34 -15.51 4.62 1.72
N GLY A 35 -15.30 4.61 0.41
CA GLY A 35 -15.36 5.79 -0.46
C GLY A 35 -14.07 6.62 -0.51
N HIS A 36 -13.02 6.23 0.21
CA HIS A 36 -11.70 6.87 0.21
C HIS A 36 -10.60 5.92 -0.26
N PHE A 37 -9.40 6.46 -0.50
CA PHE A 37 -8.21 5.67 -0.77
C PHE A 37 -7.05 5.94 0.18
N VAL A 38 -6.15 4.96 0.25
CA VAL A 38 -4.80 5.13 0.77
C VAL A 38 -3.78 4.89 -0.35
N ASN A 39 -2.75 5.74 -0.42
CA ASN A 39 -1.53 5.42 -1.14
C ASN A 39 -0.58 4.69 -0.19
N LEU A 40 -0.16 3.49 -0.56
CA LEU A 40 0.93 2.78 0.07
C LEU A 40 2.20 3.12 -0.71
N VAL A 41 3.17 3.73 -0.02
CA VAL A 41 4.43 4.16 -0.64
C VAL A 41 5.55 3.31 -0.08
N THR A 42 6.24 2.54 -0.93
CA THR A 42 7.26 1.57 -0.50
C THR A 42 8.60 1.84 -1.18
N ALA A 43 9.71 1.60 -0.50
CA ALA A 43 11.04 1.72 -1.09
C ALA A 43 11.29 0.69 -2.20
N GLU A 44 12.36 0.91 -2.98
CA GLU A 44 12.74 -0.01 -4.06
C GLU A 44 13.28 -1.36 -3.56
N THR A 45 13.69 -1.45 -2.29
CA THR A 45 14.45 -2.56 -1.72
C THR A 45 13.80 -3.93 -1.93
N PHE A 46 12.46 -3.99 -1.86
CA PHE A 46 11.70 -5.24 -2.05
C PHE A 46 11.02 -5.33 -3.43
N GLY A 47 11.34 -4.42 -4.35
CA GLY A 47 10.74 -4.37 -5.68
C GLY A 47 9.33 -3.79 -5.69
N ASN A 48 8.59 -4.04 -6.77
CA ASN A 48 7.30 -3.44 -7.01
C ASN A 48 6.21 -4.05 -6.07
N PRO A 49 5.47 -3.24 -5.29
CA PRO A 49 4.41 -3.74 -4.39
C PRO A 49 3.24 -4.41 -5.11
N VAL A 50 3.12 -4.27 -6.43
CA VAL A 50 2.18 -5.07 -7.24
C VAL A 50 2.48 -6.57 -7.12
N ASP A 51 3.73 -6.96 -6.88
CA ASP A 51 4.13 -8.37 -6.84
C ASP A 51 3.92 -9.02 -5.47
N TYR A 52 3.82 -8.22 -4.39
CA TYR A 52 3.71 -8.75 -3.02
C TYR A 52 2.61 -8.15 -2.14
N ILE A 53 2.18 -6.91 -2.34
CA ILE A 53 1.07 -6.31 -1.57
C ILE A 53 -0.26 -6.53 -2.29
N GLN A 54 -0.31 -6.28 -3.60
CA GLN A 54 -1.57 -6.36 -4.36
C GLN A 54 -2.24 -7.75 -4.26
N PRO A 55 -1.53 -8.89 -4.45
CA PRO A 55 -2.16 -10.21 -4.37
C PRO A 55 -2.75 -10.49 -2.99
N LEU A 56 -2.05 -10.07 -1.91
CA LEU A 56 -2.53 -10.23 -0.54
C LEU A 56 -3.81 -9.42 -0.29
N LEU A 57 -3.87 -8.19 -0.80
CA LEU A 57 -5.06 -7.35 -0.67
C LEU A 57 -6.25 -7.90 -1.46
N GLU A 58 -6.02 -8.41 -2.67
CA GLU A 58 -7.05 -9.04 -3.49
C GLU A 58 -7.61 -10.32 -2.84
N GLU A 59 -6.74 -11.11 -2.18
CA GLU A 59 -7.14 -12.31 -1.44
C GLU A 59 -7.92 -11.99 -0.15
N LEU A 60 -7.46 -11.01 0.63
CA LEU A 60 -8.04 -10.70 1.94
C LEU A 60 -9.30 -9.81 1.85
N TYR A 61 -9.39 -8.97 0.81
CA TYR A 61 -10.46 -8.01 0.61
C TYR A 61 -11.13 -8.16 -0.77
N PRO A 62 -11.60 -9.37 -1.14
CA PRO A 62 -12.19 -9.60 -2.45
C PRO A 62 -13.41 -8.69 -2.64
N ASP A 63 -13.47 -8.01 -3.78
CA ASP A 63 -14.51 -7.04 -4.17
C ASP A 63 -14.70 -5.83 -3.22
N GLN A 64 -13.89 -5.71 -2.17
CA GLN A 64 -13.95 -4.61 -1.21
C GLN A 64 -12.93 -3.52 -1.51
N VAL A 65 -11.89 -3.84 -2.28
CA VAL A 65 -10.88 -2.88 -2.69
C VAL A 65 -10.72 -2.84 -4.20
N LYS A 66 -10.37 -1.66 -4.70
CA LYS A 66 -9.80 -1.49 -6.03
C LYS A 66 -8.36 -1.07 -5.86
N ILE A 67 -7.45 -1.66 -6.63
CA ILE A 67 -6.01 -1.41 -6.50
C ILE A 67 -5.47 -0.89 -7.84
N LYS A 68 -4.55 0.06 -7.79
CA LYS A 68 -3.86 0.55 -8.99
C LYS A 68 -2.44 0.99 -8.64
N PHE A 69 -1.48 0.53 -9.43
CA PHE A 69 -0.15 1.11 -9.48
C PHE A 69 -0.19 2.52 -10.09
N ILE A 70 0.33 3.51 -9.36
CA ILE A 70 0.25 4.91 -9.76
C ILE A 70 1.55 5.37 -10.41
N ASP A 71 2.69 5.15 -9.76
CA ASP A 71 3.98 5.67 -10.21
C ASP A 71 5.18 4.98 -9.52
N GLN A 72 6.36 5.14 -10.10
CA GLN A 72 7.66 4.91 -9.46
C GLN A 72 8.44 6.23 -9.40
N CYS A 73 8.76 6.72 -8.20
CA CYS A 73 9.49 7.97 -8.04
C CYS A 73 10.92 7.87 -8.61
N GLY A 74 11.54 9.02 -8.89
CA GLY A 74 12.96 9.08 -9.27
C GLY A 74 13.93 8.58 -8.20
N CYS A 75 13.44 8.41 -6.96
CA CYS A 75 14.12 7.75 -5.85
C CYS A 75 14.05 6.21 -5.88
N GLY A 76 13.29 5.62 -6.81
CA GLY A 76 13.06 4.17 -6.93
C GLY A 76 11.82 3.66 -6.19
N GLY A 77 11.30 4.39 -5.21
CA GLY A 77 10.09 4.07 -4.46
C GLY A 77 8.82 4.00 -5.33
N TYR A 78 7.85 3.21 -4.88
CA TYR A 78 6.64 2.86 -5.62
C TYR A 78 5.39 3.38 -4.93
N VAL A 79 4.39 3.80 -5.70
CA VAL A 79 3.08 4.23 -5.18
C VAL A 79 1.98 3.25 -5.63
N LEU A 80 1.44 2.50 -4.68
CA LEU A 80 0.27 1.63 -4.89
C LEU A 80 -0.96 2.26 -4.22
N ARG A 81 -1.98 2.58 -5.01
CA ARG A 81 -3.24 3.15 -4.47
C ARG A 81 -4.29 2.07 -4.28
N VAL A 82 -4.94 2.11 -3.12
CA VAL A 82 -6.01 1.20 -2.73
C VAL A 82 -7.25 2.01 -2.37
N TRP A 83 -8.31 1.91 -3.16
CA TRP A 83 -9.63 2.49 -2.87
C TRP A 83 -10.46 1.47 -2.10
N LYS A 84 -11.08 1.87 -0.99
CA LYS A 84 -12.00 1.02 -0.21
C LYS A 84 -13.44 1.28 -0.63
N SER A 85 -14.17 0.21 -0.95
CA SER A 85 -15.58 0.24 -1.40
C SER A 85 -16.57 0.07 -0.26
#